data_AF-A0A433MVN4-F1
#
_entry.id   AF-A0A433MVN4-F1
#
_cell.length_a   1.000
_cell.length_b   1.000
_cell.length_c   1.000
_cell.angle_alpha   90.00
_cell.angle_beta   90.00
_cell.angle_gamma   90.00
#
_symmetry.space_group_name_H-M   'P 1'
#
loop_
_entity.id
_entity.type
_entity.pdbx_description
1 polymer ?
#
loop_
_entity_poly.entity_id
_entity_poly.type
_entity_poly.pdbx_seq_one_letter_code
_entity_poly.pdbx_strand_id
1 'polypeptide(L)'
;MTASPSSRFFNPRKTEPTKRSPAAALTAAGPLTTRAQGGNANMAKANLIGPGAHKKELTSLLRDNARRHRLSTVFSDFVELGALAVSNKVDKLQYDKREARYLEIVGRYEREEVERFPIMFGLLADWLACGFSDCLGDLFMSLELGDNFKGQFFTPYSVSSLMAALTIGDATSEVERKGFITFNEPACGSAGMLIACAEALTAQQLDHTRHMHAIAIDIDATAVHMAYLQLSLLGVPAIVIHGNALTLKEYGHWVTPMHVLGGWDCRLRRAEALRQAVELLSAAEPAPVHIEPELAATDPSADEEPEPHHAGASATADAMANATREIVAQRAEQLGLFS
;
A
#
# COMPACT_ATOMS: atom_id res chain seq x y z
N MET A 1 -41.78 -45.03 -63.11
CA MET A 1 -41.16 -45.08 -64.46
C MET A 1 -40.07 -44.00 -64.47
N THR A 2 -38.80 -44.27 -64.78
CA THR A 2 -38.13 -45.53 -65.16
C THR A 2 -36.63 -45.50 -64.79
N ALA A 3 -36.13 -46.66 -64.34
CA ALA A 3 -34.76 -47.18 -64.50
C ALA A 3 -33.55 -46.50 -63.79
N SER A 4 -32.63 -47.39 -63.40
CA SER A 4 -31.25 -47.19 -62.90
C SER A 4 -30.31 -47.96 -63.90
N PRO A 5 -29.05 -48.41 -63.64
CA PRO A 5 -28.20 -48.39 -62.43
C PRO A 5 -26.69 -48.10 -62.65
N SER A 6 -25.90 -48.26 -61.56
CA SER A 6 -24.45 -48.61 -61.51
C SER A 6 -23.41 -47.54 -61.88
N SER A 7 -22.22 -47.43 -61.26
CA SER A 7 -21.61 -47.99 -60.01
C SER A 7 -20.25 -47.25 -59.74
N ARG A 8 -19.29 -47.58 -58.85
CA ARG A 8 -18.97 -48.75 -57.99
C ARG A 8 -17.91 -48.36 -56.91
N PHE A 9 -17.83 -49.13 -55.81
CA PHE A 9 -16.68 -49.36 -54.90
C PHE A 9 -15.97 -48.25 -54.07
N PHE A 10 -15.97 -48.52 -52.75
CA PHE A 10 -14.87 -48.41 -51.75
C PHE A 10 -14.66 -47.14 -50.86
N ASN A 11 -14.07 -47.43 -49.69
CA ASN A 11 -13.86 -46.62 -48.46
C ASN A 11 -12.31 -46.36 -48.32
N PRO A 12 -11.69 -45.71 -47.28
CA PRO A 12 -12.24 -45.28 -45.98
C PRO A 12 -11.68 -44.01 -45.26
N ARG A 13 -12.30 -43.68 -44.10
CA ARG A 13 -11.75 -43.02 -42.87
C ARG A 13 -11.14 -41.59 -42.94
N LYS A 14 -11.73 -40.67 -42.14
CA LYS A 14 -11.14 -39.99 -40.94
C LYS A 14 -12.11 -38.92 -40.39
N THR A 15 -12.81 -39.17 -39.27
CA THR A 15 -12.47 -38.83 -37.85
C THR A 15 -12.58 -37.35 -37.48
N GLU A 16 -13.40 -37.07 -36.46
CA GLU A 16 -13.78 -35.74 -35.94
C GLU A 16 -12.68 -35.09 -35.06
N PRO A 17 -12.68 -33.75 -34.89
CA PRO A 17 -11.82 -33.05 -33.93
C PRO A 17 -12.44 -33.02 -32.52
N THR A 18 -11.86 -33.75 -31.57
CA THR A 18 -12.29 -33.74 -30.16
C THR A 18 -11.81 -32.49 -29.39
N LYS A 19 -12.69 -31.89 -28.60
CA LYS A 19 -12.35 -30.84 -27.62
C LYS A 19 -11.36 -31.38 -26.56
N ARG A 20 -10.48 -30.51 -26.05
CA ARG A 20 -9.67 -30.76 -24.83
C ARG A 20 -9.75 -29.57 -23.88
N SER A 21 -9.74 -29.87 -22.57
CA SER A 21 -9.78 -28.89 -21.48
C SER A 21 -8.36 -28.54 -21.01
N PRO A 22 -8.08 -27.27 -20.62
CA PRO A 22 -6.80 -26.88 -20.04
C PRO A 22 -6.81 -27.06 -18.51
N ALA A 23 -6.29 -28.18 -18.03
CA ALA A 23 -5.94 -28.39 -16.63
C ALA A 23 -4.66 -29.23 -16.52
N ALA A 24 -3.89 -29.01 -15.45
CA ALA A 24 -2.58 -29.62 -15.15
C ALA A 24 -1.42 -29.30 -16.12
N ALA A 25 -0.70 -28.20 -15.84
CA ALA A 25 0.65 -27.92 -16.37
C ALA A 25 1.42 -26.91 -15.47
N LEU A 26 1.69 -27.25 -14.20
CA LEU A 26 2.47 -26.39 -13.29
C LEU A 26 3.33 -27.19 -12.30
N THR A 27 4.40 -27.82 -12.80
CA THR A 27 5.47 -28.43 -12.00
C THR A 27 6.79 -28.40 -12.77
N ALA A 28 7.91 -28.47 -12.03
CA ALA A 28 9.30 -28.50 -12.52
C ALA A 28 9.82 -27.23 -13.24
N ALA A 29 10.26 -26.25 -12.44
CA ALA A 29 11.27 -25.27 -12.86
C ALA A 29 12.63 -25.66 -12.27
N GLY A 30 13.57 -26.08 -13.12
CA GLY A 30 14.99 -26.23 -12.75
C GLY A 30 15.75 -24.90 -12.89
N PRO A 31 16.99 -24.79 -12.37
CA PRO A 31 17.75 -23.54 -12.42
C PRO A 31 18.14 -23.20 -13.87
N LEU A 32 17.68 -22.04 -14.38
CA LEU A 32 18.12 -21.52 -15.66
C LEU A 32 19.54 -20.92 -15.54
N THR A 33 20.49 -21.53 -16.22
CA THR A 33 21.78 -20.90 -16.52
C THR A 33 21.61 -19.84 -17.60
N THR A 34 22.42 -18.78 -17.52
CA THR A 34 22.27 -17.58 -18.36
C THR A 34 22.76 -17.79 -19.79
N ARG A 35 21.98 -17.30 -20.77
CA ARG A 35 22.46 -17.01 -22.13
C ARG A 35 21.75 -15.78 -22.70
N ALA A 36 22.34 -14.61 -22.49
CA ALA A 36 21.82 -13.35 -23.03
C ALA A 36 22.16 -13.18 -24.52
N GLN A 37 21.19 -12.73 -25.33
CA GLN A 37 21.42 -12.14 -26.65
C GLN A 37 20.17 -11.37 -27.13
N GLY A 38 20.35 -10.16 -27.68
CA GLY A 38 19.36 -9.52 -28.57
C GLY A 38 18.16 -8.78 -27.95
N GLY A 39 18.33 -8.05 -26.83
CA GLY A 39 17.24 -7.28 -26.18
C GLY A 39 17.55 -5.80 -25.91
N ASN A 40 17.06 -4.91 -26.79
CA ASN A 40 16.88 -3.46 -26.64
C ASN A 40 17.78 -2.68 -25.63
N ALA A 41 18.89 -2.12 -26.12
CA ALA A 41 19.87 -1.36 -25.32
C ALA A 41 19.34 -0.06 -24.67
N ASN A 42 18.14 0.42 -25.02
CA ASN A 42 17.55 1.61 -24.37
C ASN A 42 16.99 1.30 -22.98
N MET A 43 16.38 0.13 -22.74
CA MET A 43 15.89 -0.24 -21.41
C MET A 43 17.04 -0.43 -20.41
N ALA A 44 18.16 -1.00 -20.86
CA ALA A 44 19.36 -1.18 -20.04
C ALA A 44 20.03 0.14 -19.59
N LYS A 45 19.64 1.30 -20.14
CA LYS A 45 20.13 2.62 -19.71
C LYS A 45 19.27 3.32 -18.66
N ALA A 46 18.01 2.90 -18.46
CA ALA A 46 17.14 3.48 -17.43
C ALA A 46 17.67 3.19 -16.01
N ASN A 47 18.11 1.94 -15.75
CA ASN A 47 18.74 1.51 -14.49
C ASN A 47 20.16 2.09 -14.24
N LEU A 48 20.56 3.17 -14.90
CA LEU A 48 21.90 3.76 -14.81
C LEU A 48 21.90 5.27 -14.55
N ILE A 49 20.74 5.85 -14.23
CA ILE A 49 20.60 7.28 -13.93
C ILE A 49 20.18 7.44 -12.46
N GLY A 50 20.89 8.27 -11.69
CA GLY A 50 20.66 8.37 -10.24
C GLY A 50 19.34 9.07 -9.87
N PRO A 51 18.86 8.96 -8.61
CA PRO A 51 17.56 9.48 -8.14
C PRO A 51 17.19 10.90 -8.62
N GLY A 52 18.13 11.86 -8.54
CA GLY A 52 17.91 13.24 -8.98
C GLY A 52 17.63 13.41 -10.48
N ALA A 53 17.97 12.43 -11.31
CA ALA A 53 17.65 12.43 -12.73
C ALA A 53 16.21 11.97 -13.00
N HIS A 54 15.74 10.90 -12.35
CA HIS A 54 14.33 10.49 -12.41
C HIS A 54 13.41 11.63 -11.96
N LYS A 55 13.74 12.28 -10.83
CA LYS A 55 13.05 13.50 -10.36
C LYS A 55 12.98 14.60 -11.42
N LYS A 56 14.09 14.86 -12.11
CA LYS A 56 14.21 15.89 -13.16
C LYS A 56 13.40 15.56 -14.41
N GLU A 57 13.42 14.31 -14.86
CA GLU A 57 12.68 13.87 -16.04
C GLU A 57 11.17 13.85 -15.78
N LEU A 58 10.76 13.32 -14.62
CA LEU A 58 9.38 13.35 -14.13
C LEU A 58 8.85 14.78 -13.98
N THR A 59 9.67 15.70 -13.44
CA THR A 59 9.40 17.15 -13.41
C THR A 59 9.17 17.73 -14.80
N SER A 60 9.94 17.31 -15.81
CA SER A 60 9.79 17.78 -17.19
C SER A 60 8.48 17.31 -17.81
N LEU A 61 8.14 16.02 -17.67
CA LEU A 61 6.90 15.44 -18.22
C LEU A 61 5.64 16.05 -17.58
N LEU A 62 5.66 16.30 -16.27
CA LEU A 62 4.59 17.01 -15.57
C LEU A 62 4.43 18.44 -16.09
N ARG A 63 5.54 19.17 -16.30
CA ARG A 63 5.52 20.53 -16.87
C ARG A 63 5.07 20.55 -18.34
N ASP A 64 5.30 19.47 -19.09
CA ASP A 64 4.86 19.33 -20.47
C ASP A 64 3.35 19.05 -20.61
N ASN A 65 2.76 18.26 -19.71
CA ASN A 65 1.30 18.16 -19.60
C ASN A 65 0.68 19.46 -19.02
N ALA A 66 1.41 20.19 -18.16
CA ALA A 66 0.97 21.48 -17.61
C ALA A 66 1.00 22.67 -18.59
N ARG A 67 1.23 22.43 -19.89
CA ARG A 67 1.12 23.46 -20.93
C ARG A 67 -0.34 23.85 -21.25
N ARG A 68 -1.29 22.94 -21.00
CA ARG A 68 -2.75 23.16 -21.16
C ARG A 68 -3.52 23.11 -19.84
N HIS A 69 -2.94 22.51 -18.80
CA HIS A 69 -3.58 22.22 -17.53
C HIS A 69 -2.80 22.86 -16.37
N ARG A 70 -3.43 23.11 -15.22
CA ARG A 70 -2.70 23.58 -14.02
C ARG A 70 -1.76 22.48 -13.54
N LEU A 71 -0.51 22.81 -13.23
CA LEU A 71 0.51 21.83 -12.79
C LEU A 71 0.06 21.03 -11.56
N SER A 72 -0.65 21.66 -10.61
CA SER A 72 -1.27 20.98 -9.47
C SER A 72 -2.31 19.94 -9.88
N THR A 73 -3.16 20.24 -10.88
CA THR A 73 -4.12 19.27 -11.45
C THR A 73 -3.41 18.13 -12.16
N VAL A 74 -2.38 18.41 -12.97
CA VAL A 74 -1.60 17.36 -13.64
C VAL A 74 -0.90 16.44 -12.63
N PHE A 75 -0.40 16.99 -11.53
CA PHE A 75 0.19 16.21 -10.44
C PHE A 75 -0.85 15.33 -9.73
N SER A 76 -1.98 15.90 -9.30
CA SER A 76 -3.08 15.13 -8.69
C SER A 76 -3.57 14.01 -9.61
N ASP A 77 -3.78 14.32 -10.88
CA ASP A 77 -4.22 13.36 -11.89
C ASP A 77 -3.17 12.27 -12.14
N PHE A 78 -1.88 12.61 -12.16
CA PHE A 78 -0.80 11.62 -12.28
C PHE A 78 -0.85 10.59 -11.14
N VAL A 79 -0.91 11.05 -9.88
CA VAL A 79 -0.92 10.14 -8.73
C VAL A 79 -2.25 9.39 -8.60
N GLU A 80 -3.38 10.02 -8.95
CA GLU A 80 -4.68 9.36 -9.00
C GLU A 80 -4.73 8.28 -10.09
N LEU A 81 -4.32 8.57 -11.33
CA LEU A 81 -4.22 7.59 -12.42
C LEU A 81 -3.30 6.42 -12.05
N GLY A 82 -2.17 6.69 -11.39
CA GLY A 82 -1.27 5.66 -10.87
C GLY A 82 -1.94 4.78 -9.81
N ALA A 83 -2.58 5.39 -8.82
CA ALA A 83 -3.30 4.69 -7.76
C ALA A 83 -4.44 3.81 -8.30
N LEU A 84 -5.25 4.36 -9.21
CA LEU A 84 -6.32 3.65 -9.90
C LEU A 84 -5.79 2.48 -10.72
N ALA A 85 -4.75 2.69 -11.54
CA ALA A 85 -4.18 1.66 -12.42
C ALA A 85 -3.57 0.49 -11.65
N VAL A 86 -2.87 0.77 -10.53
CA VAL A 86 -2.32 -0.25 -9.62
C VAL A 86 -3.46 -0.99 -8.90
N SER A 87 -4.36 -0.26 -8.26
CA SER A 87 -5.44 -0.84 -7.46
C SER A 87 -6.36 -1.72 -8.29
N ASN A 88 -6.69 -1.31 -9.52
CA ASN A 88 -7.54 -2.06 -10.43
C ASN A 88 -6.96 -3.40 -10.91
N LYS A 89 -5.68 -3.70 -10.66
CA LYS A 89 -5.13 -5.05 -10.89
C LYS A 89 -5.46 -6.02 -9.75
N VAL A 90 -5.59 -5.53 -8.51
CA VAL A 90 -5.64 -6.36 -7.29
C VAL A 90 -6.96 -6.28 -6.54
N ASP A 91 -7.52 -5.08 -6.33
CA ASP A 91 -8.67 -4.84 -5.47
C ASP A 91 -9.95 -4.76 -6.30
N LYS A 92 -10.48 -5.94 -6.69
CA LYS A 92 -11.62 -6.04 -7.60
C LYS A 92 -12.95 -5.55 -7.04
N LEU A 93 -13.05 -5.40 -5.71
CA LEU A 93 -14.24 -4.90 -5.00
C LEU A 93 -14.67 -3.49 -5.43
N GLN A 94 -13.72 -2.66 -5.89
CA GLN A 94 -13.95 -1.26 -6.28
C GLN A 94 -13.72 -1.03 -7.78
N TYR A 95 -13.50 -2.09 -8.58
CA TYR A 95 -12.99 -1.97 -9.95
C TYR A 95 -13.84 -1.05 -10.84
N ASP A 96 -15.15 -1.27 -10.92
CA ASP A 96 -16.01 -0.51 -11.84
C ASP A 96 -16.03 1.00 -11.52
N LYS A 97 -16.06 1.35 -10.23
CA LYS A 97 -16.01 2.74 -9.75
C LYS A 97 -14.66 3.40 -10.07
N ARG A 98 -13.56 2.66 -9.84
CA ARG A 98 -12.19 3.15 -10.10
C ARG A 98 -11.89 3.23 -11.60
N GLU A 99 -12.32 2.27 -12.41
CA GLU A 99 -12.14 2.28 -13.87
C GLU A 99 -12.94 3.42 -14.53
N ALA A 100 -14.19 3.65 -14.09
CA ALA A 100 -14.97 4.80 -14.55
C ALA A 100 -14.27 6.14 -14.25
N ARG A 101 -13.70 6.28 -13.04
CA ARG A 101 -12.91 7.46 -12.64
C ARG A 101 -11.62 7.59 -13.45
N TYR A 102 -10.93 6.48 -13.75
CA TYR A 102 -9.73 6.48 -14.59
C TYR A 102 -10.04 7.01 -16.00
N LEU A 103 -11.14 6.54 -16.60
CA LEU A 103 -11.60 7.00 -17.91
C LEU A 103 -12.08 8.46 -17.90
N GLU A 104 -12.73 8.91 -16.81
CA GLU A 104 -13.10 10.33 -16.60
C GLU A 104 -11.87 11.24 -16.63
N ILE A 105 -10.79 10.87 -15.91
CA ILE A 105 -9.55 11.65 -15.86
C ILE A 105 -8.87 11.66 -17.23
N VAL A 106 -8.69 10.48 -17.86
CA VAL A 106 -8.07 10.33 -19.19
C VAL A 106 -8.81 11.13 -20.26
N GLY A 107 -10.15 11.18 -20.21
CA GLY A 107 -10.98 11.93 -21.15
C GLY A 107 -10.82 13.46 -21.11
N ARG A 108 -9.99 14.00 -20.21
CA ARG A 108 -9.67 15.44 -20.11
C ARG A 108 -8.36 15.84 -20.80
N TYR A 109 -7.59 14.88 -21.30
CA TYR A 109 -6.24 15.08 -21.86
C TYR A 109 -6.17 14.70 -23.35
N GLU A 110 -5.29 15.35 -24.10
CA GLU A 110 -4.97 14.94 -25.47
C GLU A 110 -4.16 13.63 -25.47
N ARG A 111 -4.19 12.88 -26.58
CA ARG A 111 -3.53 11.56 -26.66
C ARG A 111 -2.05 11.63 -26.32
N GLU A 112 -1.32 12.64 -26.81
CA GLU A 112 0.11 12.86 -26.51
C GLU A 112 0.39 13.25 -25.04
N GLU A 113 -0.63 13.65 -24.27
CA GLU A 113 -0.52 13.94 -22.83
C GLU A 113 -0.87 12.69 -22.01
N VAL A 114 -1.86 11.90 -22.45
CA VAL A 114 -2.20 10.58 -21.92
C VAL A 114 -1.01 9.63 -22.04
N GLU A 115 -0.33 9.61 -23.19
CA GLU A 115 0.86 8.79 -23.47
C GLU A 115 2.04 9.08 -22.51
N ARG A 116 2.07 10.25 -21.82
CA ARG A 116 3.11 10.56 -20.83
C ARG A 116 2.85 10.00 -19.43
N PHE A 117 1.61 9.77 -19.02
CA PHE A 117 1.33 9.26 -17.66
C PHE A 117 1.94 7.87 -17.39
N PRO A 118 1.92 6.89 -18.32
CA PRO A 118 2.64 5.62 -18.14
C PRO A 118 4.16 5.78 -18.03
N ILE A 119 4.75 6.76 -18.73
CA ILE A 119 6.19 7.07 -18.68
C ILE A 119 6.54 7.68 -17.31
N MET A 120 5.72 8.63 -16.83
CA MET A 120 5.84 9.22 -15.50
C MET A 120 5.72 8.16 -14.39
N PHE A 121 4.82 7.20 -14.54
CA PHE A 121 4.67 6.07 -13.60
C PHE A 121 5.91 5.15 -13.60
N GLY A 122 6.47 4.85 -14.78
CA GLY A 122 7.72 4.09 -14.89
C GLY A 122 8.89 4.79 -14.18
N LEU A 123 9.08 6.09 -14.42
CA LEU A 123 10.12 6.89 -13.77
C LEU A 123 9.97 6.95 -12.24
N LEU A 124 8.74 6.94 -11.72
CA LEU A 124 8.49 6.86 -10.27
C LEU A 124 8.87 5.47 -9.71
N ALA A 125 8.54 4.39 -10.42
CA ALA A 125 8.89 3.04 -10.02
C ALA A 125 10.42 2.83 -10.03
N ASP A 126 11.12 3.30 -11.07
CA ASP A 126 12.58 3.25 -11.18
C ASP A 126 13.27 4.09 -10.08
N TRP A 127 12.71 5.26 -9.74
CA TRP A 127 13.22 6.10 -8.64
C TRP A 127 13.05 5.41 -7.28
N LEU A 128 11.87 4.86 -6.97
CA LEU A 128 11.65 4.10 -5.72
C LEU A 128 12.49 2.81 -5.66
N ALA A 129 12.84 2.21 -6.80
CA ALA A 129 13.76 1.07 -6.88
C ALA A 129 15.23 1.43 -6.59
N CYS A 130 15.59 2.72 -6.56
CA CYS A 130 16.92 3.15 -6.14
C CYS A 130 17.13 3.09 -4.62
N GLY A 131 16.07 3.00 -3.81
CA GLY A 131 16.11 2.93 -2.36
C GLY A 131 14.94 3.66 -1.68
N PHE A 132 14.73 3.39 -0.39
CA PHE A 132 13.68 4.04 0.39
C PHE A 132 13.89 5.56 0.42
N SER A 133 12.89 6.30 -0.05
CA SER A 133 12.81 7.76 0.04
C SER A 133 11.39 8.21 -0.26
N ASP A 134 11.02 9.40 0.22
CA ASP A 134 9.74 10.03 -0.12
C ASP A 134 9.84 10.78 -1.46
N CYS A 135 9.86 10.02 -2.56
CA CYS A 135 9.97 10.54 -3.92
C CYS A 135 8.84 11.53 -4.27
N LEU A 136 7.59 11.24 -3.89
CA LEU A 136 6.45 12.08 -4.23
C LEU A 136 6.33 13.34 -3.37
N GLY A 137 6.66 13.28 -2.08
CA GLY A 137 6.76 14.47 -1.23
C GLY A 137 7.89 15.41 -1.68
N ASP A 138 9.08 14.86 -1.96
CA ASP A 138 10.24 15.60 -2.47
C ASP A 138 10.00 16.19 -3.88
N LEU A 139 9.27 15.46 -4.74
CA LEU A 139 8.80 15.96 -6.03
C LEU A 139 7.81 17.11 -5.85
N PHE A 140 6.74 16.91 -5.07
CA PHE A 140 5.70 17.91 -4.81
C PHE A 140 6.29 19.23 -4.29
N MET A 141 7.19 19.15 -3.31
CA MET A 141 7.87 20.34 -2.76
C MET A 141 8.73 21.04 -3.82
N SER A 142 9.45 20.30 -4.66
CA SER A 142 10.25 20.88 -5.76
C SER A 142 9.44 21.43 -6.94
N LEU A 143 8.14 21.13 -6.99
CA LEU A 143 7.19 21.70 -7.94
C LEU A 143 6.46 22.93 -7.35
N GLU A 144 6.82 23.35 -6.13
CA GLU A 144 6.25 24.51 -5.42
C GLU A 144 4.72 24.45 -5.29
N LEU A 145 4.18 23.23 -5.16
CA LEU A 145 2.73 23.02 -5.21
C LEU A 145 1.97 23.44 -3.95
N GLY A 146 2.65 23.58 -2.80
CA GLY A 146 2.06 23.77 -1.47
C GLY A 146 0.93 24.80 -1.39
N ASP A 147 1.10 25.98 -2.01
CA ASP A 147 0.09 27.06 -2.06
C ASP A 147 -1.25 26.61 -2.66
N ASN A 148 -1.23 25.64 -3.57
CA ASN A 148 -2.43 25.08 -4.20
C ASN A 148 -3.14 24.04 -3.32
N PHE A 149 -2.43 23.47 -2.34
CA PHE A 149 -2.90 22.43 -1.43
C PHE A 149 -2.87 22.94 0.02
N LYS A 150 -3.43 24.14 0.24
CA LYS A 150 -3.65 24.75 1.58
C LYS A 150 -2.35 24.99 2.39
N GLY A 151 -1.19 25.08 1.74
CA GLY A 151 0.10 25.21 2.41
C GLY A 151 0.67 23.88 2.92
N GLN A 152 0.36 22.75 2.27
CA GLN A 152 0.93 21.44 2.64
C GLN A 152 2.45 21.40 2.38
N PHE A 153 3.19 21.09 3.43
CA PHE A 153 4.62 20.77 3.39
C PHE A 153 4.82 19.34 3.92
N PHE A 154 5.77 18.61 3.35
CA PHE A 154 6.08 17.24 3.77
C PHE A 154 7.32 17.20 4.67
N THR A 155 7.33 16.28 5.62
CA THR A 155 8.48 16.03 6.51
C THR A 155 9.69 15.63 5.67
N PRO A 156 10.83 16.34 5.76
CA PRO A 156 12.04 15.96 5.03
C PRO A 156 12.45 14.54 5.39
N TYR A 157 12.73 13.70 4.39
CA TYR A 157 12.89 12.25 4.59
C TYR A 157 13.97 11.86 5.61
N SER A 158 15.03 12.66 5.76
CA SER A 158 16.06 12.48 6.80
C SER A 158 15.53 12.61 8.23
N VAL A 159 14.50 13.43 8.46
CA VAL A 159 13.80 13.54 9.76
C VAL A 159 12.92 12.31 9.97
N SER A 160 12.20 11.85 8.95
CA SER A 160 11.42 10.60 9.01
C SER A 160 12.29 9.39 9.31
N SER A 161 13.42 9.22 8.61
CA SER A 161 14.39 8.13 8.81
C SER A 161 15.00 8.17 10.22
N LEU A 162 15.39 9.35 10.72
CA LEU A 162 15.83 9.52 12.10
C LEU A 162 14.75 9.13 13.13
N MET A 163 13.51 9.59 12.94
CA MET A 163 12.41 9.29 13.86
C MET A 163 12.02 7.81 13.84
N ALA A 164 12.04 7.15 12.69
CA ALA A 164 11.82 5.71 12.58
C ALA A 164 12.93 4.90 13.30
N ALA A 165 14.19 5.26 13.08
CA ALA A 165 15.34 4.63 13.74
C ALA A 165 15.33 4.79 15.27
N LEU A 166 14.78 5.88 15.79
CA LEU A 166 14.65 6.14 17.23
C LEU A 166 13.43 5.45 17.87
N THR A 167 12.36 5.19 17.12
CA THR A 167 11.08 4.70 17.69
C THR A 167 10.82 3.20 17.54
N ILE A 168 11.43 2.54 16.54
CA ILE A 168 11.12 1.13 16.22
C ILE A 168 11.69 0.11 17.23
N GLY A 169 12.73 0.47 17.99
CA GLY A 169 13.26 -0.37 19.07
C GLY A 169 13.76 -1.75 18.57
N ASP A 170 13.54 -2.79 19.37
CA ASP A 170 13.78 -4.18 18.97
C ASP A 170 12.56 -4.75 18.23
N ALA A 171 12.56 -4.56 16.91
CA ALA A 171 11.51 -5.08 16.06
C ALA A 171 11.56 -6.61 15.92
N THR A 172 12.73 -7.23 16.08
CA THR A 172 12.91 -8.67 15.94
C THR A 172 12.17 -9.42 17.04
N SER A 173 12.37 -9.07 18.31
CA SER A 173 11.64 -9.68 19.43
C SER A 173 10.13 -9.45 19.35
N GLU A 174 9.68 -8.31 18.79
CA GLU A 174 8.26 -8.09 18.57
C GLU A 174 7.69 -8.94 17.43
N VAL A 175 8.42 -9.09 16.32
CA VAL A 175 8.04 -9.94 15.18
C VAL A 175 8.04 -11.41 15.55
N GLU A 176 8.98 -11.90 16.36
CA GLU A 176 8.96 -13.27 16.88
C GLU A 176 7.71 -13.54 17.74
N ARG A 177 7.31 -12.57 18.57
CA ARG A 177 6.15 -12.66 19.47
C ARG A 177 4.80 -12.50 18.75
N LYS A 178 4.67 -11.58 17.79
CA LYS A 178 3.40 -11.17 17.16
C LYS A 178 3.26 -11.61 15.69
N GLY A 179 4.36 -12.01 15.05
CA GLY A 179 4.45 -12.29 13.61
C GLY A 179 4.59 -11.05 12.71
N PHE A 180 4.21 -9.87 13.20
CA PHE A 180 4.34 -8.57 12.52
C PHE A 180 4.13 -7.39 13.48
N ILE A 181 4.54 -6.19 13.03
CA ILE A 181 4.33 -4.90 13.68
C ILE A 181 3.32 -4.08 12.86
N THR A 182 2.41 -3.36 13.53
CA THR A 182 1.44 -2.46 12.87
C THR A 182 1.81 -1.01 13.15
N PHE A 183 1.95 -0.21 12.10
CA PHE A 183 2.20 1.23 12.18
C PHE A 183 0.92 2.00 11.88
N ASN A 184 0.65 3.02 12.69
CA ASN A 184 -0.49 3.94 12.53
C ASN A 184 0.03 5.34 12.27
N GLU A 185 -0.44 5.98 11.20
CA GLU A 185 -0.05 7.34 10.82
C GLU A 185 -1.31 8.17 10.50
N PRO A 186 -1.80 9.01 11.43
CA PRO A 186 -3.08 9.73 11.31
C PRO A 186 -3.05 10.97 10.40
N ALA A 187 -1.87 11.41 9.95
CA ALA A 187 -1.71 12.56 9.04
C ALA A 187 -0.60 12.27 8.02
N CYS A 188 -0.78 11.22 7.22
CA CYS A 188 0.32 10.56 6.53
C CYS A 188 0.99 11.37 5.42
N GLY A 189 0.30 12.36 4.83
CA GLY A 189 0.81 13.06 3.66
C GLY A 189 1.12 12.09 2.52
N SER A 190 2.34 12.19 2.00
CA SER A 190 2.98 11.28 1.03
C SER A 190 3.37 9.89 1.58
N ALA A 191 3.14 9.62 2.87
CA ALA A 191 3.59 8.46 3.66
C ALA A 191 5.11 8.34 3.90
N GLY A 192 5.87 9.44 3.81
CA GLY A 192 7.33 9.44 4.07
C GLY A 192 7.76 8.83 5.41
N MET A 193 6.95 8.97 6.47
CA MET A 193 7.18 8.34 7.78
C MET A 193 7.07 6.81 7.72
N LEU A 194 6.06 6.27 7.02
CA LEU A 194 5.88 4.83 6.86
C LEU A 194 6.94 4.21 5.94
N ILE A 195 7.42 4.96 4.95
CA ILE A 195 8.56 4.57 4.10
C ILE A 195 9.84 4.45 4.96
N ALA A 196 10.08 5.41 5.87
CA ALA A 196 11.16 5.33 6.84
C ALA A 196 11.03 4.16 7.84
N CYS A 197 9.80 3.80 8.24
CA CYS A 197 9.59 2.60 9.05
C CYS A 197 9.95 1.31 8.30
N ALA A 198 9.64 1.21 7.00
CA ALA A 198 10.04 0.08 6.17
C ALA A 198 11.57 0.01 5.97
N GLU A 199 12.22 1.16 5.80
CA GLU A 199 13.69 1.29 5.76
C GLU A 199 14.34 0.76 7.05
N ALA A 200 13.86 1.22 8.21
CA ALA A 200 14.40 0.82 9.52
C ALA A 200 14.19 -0.68 9.83
N LEU A 201 13.05 -1.26 9.46
CA LEU A 201 12.84 -2.72 9.56
C LEU A 201 13.81 -3.49 8.65
N THR A 202 14.03 -3.00 7.42
CA THR A 202 14.98 -3.61 6.48
C THR A 202 16.43 -3.52 7.02
N ALA A 203 16.79 -2.43 7.70
CA ALA A 203 18.07 -2.29 8.37
C ALA A 203 18.26 -3.27 9.55
N GLN A 204 17.16 -3.66 10.22
CA GLN A 204 17.12 -4.76 11.20
C GLN A 204 17.00 -6.15 10.55
N GLN A 205 17.17 -6.26 9.22
CA GLN A 205 17.12 -7.51 8.44
C GLN A 205 15.75 -8.20 8.41
N LEU A 206 14.68 -7.46 8.72
CA LEU A 206 13.30 -7.96 8.67
C LEU A 206 12.65 -7.66 7.30
N ASP A 207 12.01 -8.67 6.71
CA ASP A 207 11.22 -8.52 5.48
C ASP A 207 9.94 -7.69 5.79
N HIS A 208 9.98 -6.40 5.49
CA HIS A 208 8.87 -5.47 5.73
C HIS A 208 7.60 -5.90 4.99
N THR A 209 7.71 -6.55 3.83
CA THR A 209 6.56 -7.02 3.05
C THR A 209 5.77 -8.13 3.77
N ARG A 210 6.43 -8.83 4.71
CA ARG A 210 5.83 -9.87 5.58
C ARG A 210 5.54 -9.40 7.00
N HIS A 211 6.40 -8.55 7.57
CA HIS A 211 6.45 -8.30 9.01
C HIS A 211 6.07 -6.87 9.40
N MET A 212 5.80 -5.99 8.43
CA MET A 212 5.13 -4.70 8.63
C MET A 212 3.66 -4.81 8.21
N HIS A 213 2.77 -4.04 8.83
CA HIS A 213 1.53 -3.56 8.20
C HIS A 213 1.35 -2.08 8.52
N ALA A 214 0.82 -1.29 7.59
CA ALA A 214 0.60 0.14 7.80
C ALA A 214 -0.88 0.55 7.67
N ILE A 215 -1.31 1.44 8.55
CA ILE A 215 -2.61 2.09 8.54
C ILE A 215 -2.33 3.60 8.45
N ALA A 216 -2.75 4.22 7.36
CA ALA A 216 -2.45 5.61 7.04
C ALA A 216 -3.76 6.39 6.82
N ILE A 217 -3.86 7.62 7.34
CA ILE A 217 -4.99 8.52 7.08
C ILE A 217 -4.47 9.88 6.62
N ASP A 218 -5.09 10.46 5.60
CA ASP A 218 -4.98 11.89 5.31
C ASP A 218 -6.32 12.46 4.83
N ILE A 219 -6.51 13.78 5.05
CA ILE A 219 -7.71 14.53 4.68
C ILE A 219 -7.65 15.04 3.22
N ASP A 220 -6.46 15.10 2.62
CA ASP A 220 -6.28 15.44 1.21
C ASP A 220 -6.20 14.19 0.31
N ALA A 221 -7.02 14.15 -0.74
CA ALA A 221 -7.06 13.01 -1.65
C ALA A 221 -5.76 12.84 -2.47
N THR A 222 -5.03 13.93 -2.74
CA THR A 222 -3.75 13.85 -3.46
C THR A 222 -2.67 13.27 -2.55
N ALA A 223 -2.67 13.62 -1.25
CA ALA A 223 -1.83 12.98 -0.25
C ALA A 223 -2.12 11.46 -0.15
N VAL A 224 -3.39 11.08 -0.02
CA VAL A 224 -3.84 9.66 -0.02
C VAL A 224 -3.33 8.91 -1.25
N HIS A 225 -3.44 9.50 -2.45
CA HIS A 225 -2.94 8.86 -3.68
C HIS A 225 -1.41 8.77 -3.71
N MET A 226 -0.67 9.77 -3.22
CA MET A 226 0.79 9.70 -3.07
C MET A 226 1.20 8.58 -2.11
N ALA A 227 0.63 8.56 -0.90
CA ALA A 227 0.85 7.53 0.10
C ALA A 227 0.57 6.13 -0.45
N TYR A 228 -0.60 5.95 -1.07
CA TYR A 228 -0.98 4.69 -1.69
C TYR A 228 0.01 4.21 -2.74
N LEU A 229 0.46 5.11 -3.63
CA LEU A 229 1.29 4.77 -4.77
C LEU A 229 2.71 4.38 -4.33
N GLN A 230 3.32 5.13 -3.41
CA GLN A 230 4.66 4.80 -2.90
C GLN A 230 4.66 3.51 -2.08
N LEU A 231 3.71 3.35 -1.14
CA LEU A 231 3.58 2.13 -0.34
C LEU A 231 3.32 0.90 -1.22
N SER A 232 2.52 1.05 -2.29
CA SER A 232 2.29 -0.04 -3.25
C SER A 232 3.53 -0.43 -4.05
N LEU A 233 4.33 0.54 -4.51
CA LEU A 233 5.54 0.30 -5.30
C LEU A 233 6.70 -0.23 -4.45
N LEU A 234 6.81 0.19 -3.19
CA LEU A 234 7.79 -0.30 -2.22
C LEU A 234 7.38 -1.64 -1.55
N GLY A 235 6.25 -2.23 -1.95
CA GLY A 235 5.78 -3.52 -1.43
C GLY A 235 5.30 -3.47 0.03
N VAL A 236 4.96 -2.31 0.58
CA VAL A 236 4.42 -2.19 1.93
C VAL A 236 2.94 -2.61 1.94
N PRO A 237 2.55 -3.64 2.72
CA PRO A 237 1.15 -3.99 2.89
C PRO A 237 0.46 -2.94 3.77
N ALA A 238 -0.50 -2.21 3.20
CA ALA A 238 -1.13 -1.09 3.88
C ALA A 238 -2.60 -0.89 3.51
N ILE A 239 -3.31 -0.21 4.42
CA ILE A 239 -4.61 0.43 4.19
C ILE A 239 -4.39 1.94 4.29
N VAL A 240 -4.74 2.67 3.24
CA VAL A 240 -4.65 4.14 3.18
C VAL A 240 -6.06 4.72 3.08
N ILE A 241 -6.48 5.50 4.08
CA ILE A 241 -7.84 6.02 4.23
C ILE A 241 -7.84 7.51 3.86
N HIS A 242 -8.72 7.90 2.95
CA HIS A 242 -9.12 9.29 2.78
C HIS A 242 -10.14 9.63 3.86
N GLY A 243 -9.77 10.46 4.81
CA GLY A 243 -10.60 10.74 5.98
C GLY A 243 -10.05 11.82 6.89
N ASN A 244 -10.82 12.19 7.91
CA ASN A 244 -10.39 13.11 8.95
C ASN A 244 -10.15 12.33 10.25
N ALA A 245 -8.88 12.16 10.64
CA ALA A 245 -8.49 11.42 11.84
C ALA A 245 -8.93 12.06 13.17
N LEU A 246 -9.33 13.34 13.19
CA LEU A 246 -9.87 14.01 14.38
C LEU A 246 -11.38 13.84 14.53
N THR A 247 -12.12 13.73 13.42
CA THR A 247 -13.59 13.53 13.43
C THR A 247 -14.01 12.10 13.09
N LEU A 248 -13.03 11.21 12.87
CA LEU A 248 -13.19 9.80 12.49
C LEU A 248 -14.04 9.57 11.22
N LYS A 249 -14.14 10.59 10.36
CA LYS A 249 -14.95 10.52 9.14
C LYS A 249 -14.14 9.99 7.97
N GLU A 250 -14.44 8.78 7.53
CA GLU A 250 -13.99 8.24 6.24
C GLU A 250 -14.76 8.88 5.06
N TYR A 251 -14.05 9.05 3.95
CA TYR A 251 -14.57 9.36 2.61
C TYR A 251 -14.33 8.20 1.62
N GLY A 252 -13.31 7.37 1.87
CA GLY A 252 -13.04 6.08 1.23
C GLY A 252 -11.63 5.58 1.54
N HIS A 253 -11.28 4.36 1.13
CA HIS A 253 -9.96 3.76 1.40
C HIS A 253 -9.35 3.03 0.19
N TRP A 254 -8.07 2.69 0.32
CA TRP A 254 -7.24 2.01 -0.68
C TRP A 254 -6.38 0.93 -0.01
N VAL A 255 -6.39 -0.29 -0.55
CA VAL A 255 -5.56 -1.41 -0.07
C VAL A 255 -4.42 -1.70 -1.04
N THR A 256 -3.19 -1.79 -0.56
CA THR A 256 -2.02 -1.96 -1.45
C THR A 256 -1.97 -3.37 -2.03
N PRO A 257 -1.27 -3.60 -3.17
CA PRO A 257 -1.07 -4.93 -3.73
C PRO A 257 -0.56 -5.95 -2.71
N MET A 258 0.39 -5.57 -1.85
CA MET A 258 0.91 -6.48 -0.83
C MET A 258 -0.05 -6.73 0.33
N HIS A 259 -1.00 -5.82 0.63
CA HIS A 259 -2.10 -6.12 1.56
C HIS A 259 -2.97 -7.26 1.01
N VAL A 260 -3.45 -7.11 -0.23
CA VAL A 260 -4.34 -8.09 -0.88
C VAL A 260 -3.63 -9.42 -1.12
N LEU A 261 -2.47 -9.40 -1.79
CA LEU A 261 -1.72 -10.60 -2.17
C LEU A 261 -1.08 -11.31 -0.96
N GLY A 262 -0.75 -10.57 0.10
CA GLY A 262 -0.26 -11.12 1.38
C GLY A 262 -1.36 -11.68 2.29
N GLY A 263 -2.63 -11.64 1.86
CA GLY A 263 -3.78 -12.14 2.63
C GLY A 263 -4.01 -11.37 3.94
N TRP A 264 -3.64 -10.09 3.98
CA TRP A 264 -3.59 -9.33 5.24
C TRP A 264 -4.94 -9.11 5.89
N ASP A 265 -6.03 -9.05 5.11
CA ASP A 265 -7.40 -9.12 5.63
C ASP A 265 -7.55 -10.27 6.65
N CYS A 266 -7.05 -11.47 6.34
CA CYS A 266 -7.12 -12.63 7.25
C CYS A 266 -6.08 -12.57 8.38
N ARG A 267 -4.88 -12.04 8.12
CA ARG A 267 -3.82 -11.90 9.13
C ARG A 267 -4.22 -10.95 10.25
N LEU A 268 -4.82 -9.81 9.90
CA LEU A 268 -5.31 -8.82 10.86
C LEU A 268 -6.47 -9.36 11.70
N ARG A 269 -7.48 -10.00 11.08
CA ARG A 269 -8.58 -10.66 11.83
C ARG A 269 -8.05 -11.70 12.82
N ARG A 270 -7.06 -12.51 12.43
CA ARG A 270 -6.45 -13.52 13.32
C ARG A 270 -5.69 -12.89 14.48
N ALA A 271 -4.87 -11.86 14.23
CA ALA A 271 -4.13 -11.16 15.28
C ALA A 271 -5.06 -10.46 16.28
N GLU A 272 -6.15 -9.87 15.79
CA GLU A 272 -7.18 -9.24 16.61
C GLU A 272 -7.94 -10.26 17.47
N ALA A 273 -8.41 -11.37 16.88
CA ALA A 273 -9.08 -12.43 17.64
C ALA A 273 -8.18 -13.06 18.72
N LEU A 274 -6.88 -13.19 18.44
CA LEU A 274 -5.90 -13.63 19.45
C LEU A 274 -5.69 -12.59 20.56
N ARG A 275 -5.66 -11.29 20.24
CA ARG A 275 -5.58 -10.22 21.24
C ARG A 275 -6.78 -10.25 22.18
N GLN A 276 -8.00 -10.25 21.62
CA GLN A 276 -9.25 -10.30 22.39
C GLN A 276 -9.34 -11.57 23.26
N ALA A 277 -8.89 -12.72 22.76
CA ALA A 277 -8.83 -13.95 23.54
C ALA A 277 -7.85 -13.88 24.72
N VAL A 278 -6.69 -13.23 24.54
CA VAL A 278 -5.72 -13.00 25.63
C VAL A 278 -6.28 -12.01 26.65
N GLU A 279 -6.87 -10.89 26.21
CA GLU A 279 -7.49 -9.90 27.09
C GLU A 279 -8.60 -10.51 27.95
N LEU A 280 -9.47 -11.36 27.36
CA LEU A 280 -10.51 -12.09 28.09
C LEU A 280 -9.97 -13.12 29.10
N LEU A 281 -8.83 -13.74 28.81
CA LEU A 281 -8.19 -14.69 29.73
C LEU A 281 -7.50 -13.95 30.90
N SER A 282 -6.77 -12.87 30.62
CA SER A 282 -6.15 -12.05 31.67
C SER A 282 -7.18 -11.33 32.55
N ALA A 283 -8.31 -10.90 31.99
CA ALA A 283 -9.42 -10.33 32.76
C ALA A 283 -10.18 -11.37 33.62
N ALA A 284 -9.90 -12.67 33.45
CA ALA A 284 -10.48 -13.74 34.25
C ALA A 284 -9.54 -14.22 35.39
N GLU A 285 -8.32 -13.71 35.48
CA GLU A 285 -7.45 -13.97 36.64
C GLU A 285 -7.96 -13.18 37.86
N PRO A 286 -8.20 -13.83 39.02
CA PRO A 286 -8.68 -13.13 40.20
C PRO A 286 -7.61 -12.17 40.73
N ALA A 287 -8.02 -10.94 41.06
CA ALA A 287 -7.13 -9.92 41.59
C ALA A 287 -6.32 -10.43 42.80
N PRO A 288 -5.03 -10.08 42.93
CA PRO A 288 -4.21 -10.50 44.06
C PRO A 288 -4.87 -10.15 45.39
N VAL A 289 -4.91 -11.11 46.32
CA VAL A 289 -5.42 -10.86 47.67
C VAL A 289 -4.45 -9.90 48.37
N HIS A 290 -4.85 -8.63 48.45
CA HIS A 290 -4.13 -7.62 49.21
C HIS A 290 -4.14 -7.99 50.70
N ILE A 291 -3.03 -8.54 51.17
CA ILE A 291 -2.73 -8.63 52.60
C ILE A 291 -2.21 -7.25 53.00
N GLU A 292 -3.00 -6.50 53.77
CA GLU A 292 -2.62 -5.18 54.28
C GLU A 292 -1.38 -5.30 55.18
N PRO A 293 -0.29 -4.56 54.91
CA PRO A 293 0.82 -4.44 55.84
C PRO A 293 0.41 -3.55 57.03
N GLU A 294 0.79 -3.95 58.24
CA GLU A 294 0.52 -3.19 59.47
C GLU A 294 1.25 -1.83 59.44
N LEU A 295 0.60 -0.78 59.96
CA LEU A 295 1.03 0.62 59.81
C LEU A 295 2.44 0.89 60.39
N ALA A 296 3.35 1.35 59.54
CA ALA A 296 4.57 2.06 59.92
C ALA A 296 4.53 3.48 59.35
N ALA A 297 4.76 4.50 60.18
CA ALA A 297 4.54 5.90 59.82
C ALA A 297 5.84 6.68 59.57
N THR A 298 5.88 7.47 58.50
CA THR A 298 6.89 8.52 58.24
C THR A 298 6.30 9.71 57.48
N ASP A 299 6.88 10.89 57.73
CA ASP A 299 6.52 12.28 57.36
C ASP A 299 5.84 12.59 56.00
N PRO A 300 5.07 13.72 55.92
CA PRO A 300 4.53 14.27 54.69
C PRO A 300 5.33 15.46 54.12
N SER A 301 6.06 15.26 53.00
CA SER A 301 6.52 16.38 52.15
C SER A 301 6.99 15.95 50.74
N ALA A 302 6.04 15.77 49.82
CA ALA A 302 6.30 15.82 48.37
C ALA A 302 5.02 16.23 47.64
N ASP A 303 5.00 17.45 47.08
CA ASP A 303 3.98 17.87 46.12
C ASP A 303 4.38 17.33 44.74
N GLU A 304 3.89 16.13 44.38
CA GLU A 304 4.00 15.63 43.00
C GLU A 304 2.94 16.33 42.13
N GLU A 305 3.37 17.27 41.28
CA GLU A 305 2.52 17.80 40.21
C GLU A 305 2.20 16.66 39.22
N PRO A 306 0.92 16.41 38.87
CA PRO A 306 0.55 15.31 37.99
C PRO A 306 0.99 15.59 36.54
N GLU A 307 1.79 14.69 35.97
CA GLU A 307 2.20 14.79 34.56
C GLU A 307 0.99 14.83 33.60
N PRO A 308 1.07 15.60 32.49
CA PRO A 308 -0.05 15.80 31.58
C PRO A 308 -0.37 14.53 30.77
N HIS A 309 -1.41 13.80 31.18
CA HIS A 309 -1.86 12.56 30.56
C HIS A 309 -1.99 12.64 29.01
N HIS A 310 -1.28 11.76 28.30
CA HIS A 310 -1.25 11.64 26.83
C HIS A 310 -2.56 11.10 26.17
N ALA A 311 -3.73 11.42 26.72
CA ALA A 311 -5.01 10.78 26.36
C ALA A 311 -5.38 10.85 24.87
N GLY A 312 -5.04 11.96 24.18
CA GLY A 312 -5.38 12.16 22.77
C GLY A 312 -4.66 11.23 21.78
N ALA A 313 -3.46 10.74 22.13
CA ALA A 313 -2.69 9.85 21.27
C ALA A 313 -3.32 8.44 21.21
N SER A 314 -3.72 7.88 22.38
CA SER A 314 -4.40 6.59 22.45
C SER A 314 -5.71 6.62 21.67
N ALA A 315 -6.59 7.58 21.99
CA ALA A 315 -7.91 7.67 21.37
C ALA A 315 -7.87 7.72 19.84
N THR A 316 -6.84 8.36 19.26
CA THR A 316 -6.63 8.39 17.80
C THR A 316 -6.20 7.02 17.27
N ALA A 317 -5.24 6.36 17.91
CA ALA A 317 -4.77 5.02 17.51
C ALA A 317 -5.87 3.95 17.67
N ASP A 318 -6.64 3.99 18.74
CA ASP A 318 -7.76 3.08 19.01
C ASP A 318 -8.88 3.24 17.95
N ALA A 319 -9.12 4.47 17.49
CA ALA A 319 -10.05 4.75 16.41
C ALA A 319 -9.54 4.33 15.02
N MET A 320 -8.23 4.49 14.74
CA MET A 320 -7.60 3.94 13.53
C MET A 320 -7.68 2.41 13.49
N ALA A 321 -7.53 1.76 14.64
CA ALA A 321 -7.75 0.32 14.77
C ALA A 321 -9.23 -0.07 14.54
N ASN A 322 -10.20 0.71 15.01
CA ASN A 322 -11.63 0.49 14.71
C ASN A 322 -11.94 0.61 13.21
N ALA A 323 -11.54 1.71 12.56
CA ALA A 323 -11.73 1.87 11.11
C ALA A 323 -11.08 0.73 10.32
N THR A 324 -9.88 0.29 10.74
CA THR A 324 -9.21 -0.87 10.14
C THR A 324 -9.98 -2.18 10.34
N ARG A 325 -10.53 -2.43 11.54
CA ARG A 325 -11.38 -3.60 11.82
C ARG A 325 -12.63 -3.60 10.93
N GLU A 326 -13.29 -2.45 10.78
CA GLU A 326 -14.49 -2.30 9.95
C GLU A 326 -14.20 -2.52 8.46
N ILE A 327 -13.15 -1.88 7.92
CA ILE A 327 -12.71 -2.06 6.52
C ILE A 327 -12.40 -3.54 6.25
N VAL A 328 -11.61 -4.19 7.11
CA VAL A 328 -11.22 -5.60 6.96
C VAL A 328 -12.41 -6.56 7.11
N ALA A 329 -13.40 -6.22 7.96
CA ALA A 329 -14.63 -7.02 8.11
C ALA A 329 -15.54 -6.92 6.87
N GLN A 330 -15.79 -5.70 6.37
CA GLN A 330 -16.58 -5.47 5.15
C GLN A 330 -15.93 -6.14 3.93
N ARG A 331 -14.60 -6.06 3.81
CA ARG A 331 -13.84 -6.75 2.77
C ARG A 331 -13.92 -8.27 2.89
N ALA A 332 -13.88 -8.81 4.11
CA ALA A 332 -14.05 -10.24 4.35
C ALA A 332 -15.44 -10.75 3.88
N GLU A 333 -16.50 -9.96 4.11
CA GLU A 333 -17.85 -10.25 3.63
C GLU A 333 -17.92 -10.25 2.11
N GLN A 334 -17.46 -9.16 1.48
CA GLN A 334 -17.50 -8.97 0.03
C GLN A 334 -16.63 -9.98 -0.75
N LEU A 335 -15.56 -10.50 -0.14
CA LEU A 335 -14.69 -11.54 -0.71
C LEU A 335 -15.13 -12.98 -0.37
N GLY A 336 -16.19 -13.17 0.43
CA GLY A 336 -16.65 -14.48 0.85
C GLY A 336 -15.66 -15.22 1.77
N LEU A 337 -14.83 -14.49 2.53
CA LEU A 337 -13.82 -15.04 3.46
C LEU A 337 -14.40 -15.48 4.82
N PHE A 338 -15.71 -15.78 4.84
CA PHE A 338 -16.43 -16.44 5.92
C PHE A 338 -16.76 -17.87 5.47
N SER A 339 -15.76 -18.76 5.58
CA SER A 339 -15.80 -20.17 5.15
C SER A 339 -15.06 -21.07 6.12
#